data_AF-A0A7X7KAW7-F1
#
_entry.id   AF-A0A7X7KAW7-F1
#
_cell.length_a   1.000
_cell.length_b   1.000
_cell.length_c   1.000
_cell.angle_alpha   90.00
_cell.angle_beta   90.00
_cell.angle_gamma   90.00
#
_symmetry.space_group_name_H-M   'P 1'
#
loop_
_entity.id
_entity.type
_entity.pdbx_description
1 polymer ?
#
loop_
_entity_poly.entity_id
_entity_poly.type
_entity_poly.pdbx_seq_one_letter_code
_entity_poly.pdbx_strand_id
1 'polypeptide(L)'
;MLIEGSGVRRTSTRLADGRELIYFDDSEPYVSGGATRRLDDPRPLADRYSPVPDADGVEQPFRGPELRHDVLTGDWIPMASHRMNRTFLPPKDANPLAPAKPGAAYSDGEIPAEDYDVVVFENRFPSLMTVPGAGDEPWQADGEEIFTARPATGRCEVICFSPDPDASLKDVSPRRMRTIVEAWADRTAELGALPEVEQVYVFENRGKEIGVTLHHPHGQIYAFSYITPRTREMLVQAKAHRERTGRLLGRDVLDAELRAGTRVILETEHWVAYVPFAARWPVEVHVAPRRDVPDLPALTSEERDDFAS
;
A
#
# COMPACT_ATOMS: atom_id res chain seq x y z
N MET A 1 -14.81 14.17 3.64
CA MET A 1 -15.31 14.42 2.27
C MET A 1 -15.98 13.15 1.79
N LEU A 2 -17.17 13.22 1.19
CA LEU A 2 -17.73 12.06 0.50
C LEU A 2 -16.94 11.86 -0.79
N ILE A 3 -16.50 10.65 -1.05
CA ILE A 3 -15.92 10.29 -2.35
C ILE A 3 -17.10 10.18 -3.32
N GLU A 4 -17.09 10.98 -4.38
CA GLU A 4 -18.21 11.05 -5.31
C GLU A 4 -18.52 9.69 -5.92
N GLY A 5 -19.80 9.32 -5.94
CA GLY A 5 -20.28 8.08 -6.56
C GLY A 5 -20.05 6.78 -5.77
N SER A 6 -19.29 6.80 -4.66
CA SER A 6 -18.91 5.55 -3.96
C SER A 6 -19.68 5.24 -2.68
N GLY A 7 -20.37 6.23 -2.10
CA GLY A 7 -21.00 6.08 -0.78
C GLY A 7 -19.99 5.87 0.36
N VAL A 8 -18.73 6.29 0.17
CA VAL A 8 -17.66 6.22 1.17
C VAL A 8 -17.29 7.64 1.63
N ARG A 9 -17.07 7.83 2.93
CA ARG A 9 -16.59 9.11 3.48
C ARG A 9 -15.12 9.00 3.88
N ARG A 10 -14.30 9.87 3.31
CA ARG A 10 -12.87 10.04 3.63
C ARG A 10 -12.67 11.11 4.70
N THR A 11 -11.96 10.79 5.78
CA THR A 11 -11.56 11.74 6.83
C THR A 11 -10.08 11.57 7.16
N SER A 12 -9.26 12.62 7.01
CA SER A 12 -7.83 12.58 7.32
C SER A 12 -7.52 13.29 8.64
N THR A 13 -6.50 12.80 9.35
CA THR A 13 -5.91 13.37 10.55
C THR A 13 -4.43 13.00 10.66
N ARG A 14 -3.79 13.31 11.79
CA ARG A 14 -2.42 12.91 12.11
C ARG A 14 -2.35 12.06 13.37
N LEU A 15 -1.47 11.06 13.33
CA LEU A 15 -0.99 10.33 14.50
C LEU A 15 -0.08 11.23 15.35
N ALA A 16 0.16 10.80 16.59
CA ALA A 16 0.92 11.57 17.58
C ALA A 16 2.37 11.88 17.14
N ASP A 17 2.94 11.03 16.28
CA ASP A 17 4.29 11.19 15.72
C ASP A 17 4.30 11.94 14.37
N GLY A 18 3.18 12.57 14.00
CA GLY A 18 3.05 13.41 12.81
C GLY A 18 2.65 12.67 11.51
N ARG A 19 2.62 11.34 11.53
CA ARG A 19 2.18 10.52 10.38
C ARG A 19 0.73 10.77 10.01
N GLU A 20 0.40 10.72 8.72
CA GLU A 20 -1.00 10.80 8.28
C GLU A 20 -1.78 9.52 8.62
N LEU A 21 -3.03 9.70 9.05
CA LEU A 21 -4.03 8.64 9.19
C LEU A 21 -5.32 9.07 8.50
N ILE A 22 -5.91 8.17 7.71
CA ILE A 22 -7.08 8.41 6.87
C ILE A 22 -8.11 7.32 7.14
N TYR A 23 -9.30 7.71 7.58
CA TYR A 23 -10.46 6.85 7.66
C TYR A 23 -11.25 6.87 6.35
N PHE A 24 -11.68 5.69 5.91
CA PHE A 24 -12.64 5.47 4.83
C PHE A 24 -13.85 4.76 5.43
N ASP A 25 -14.88 5.55 5.74
CA ASP A 25 -16.09 5.09 6.42
C ASP A 25 -17.19 4.73 5.42
N ASP A 26 -17.76 3.55 5.62
CA ASP A 26 -18.91 3.04 4.89
C ASP A 26 -20.12 2.78 5.79
N SER A 27 -20.00 2.90 7.11
CA SER A 27 -21.08 2.64 8.07
C SER A 27 -21.69 3.92 8.64
N GLU A 28 -22.98 3.87 8.99
CA GLU A 28 -23.62 4.94 9.77
C GLU A 28 -23.17 4.86 11.24
N PRO A 29 -23.05 6.00 11.95
CA PRO A 29 -23.33 7.37 11.51
C PRO A 29 -22.13 8.07 10.81
N TYR A 30 -21.04 7.35 10.56
CA TYR A 30 -19.78 7.96 10.09
C TYR A 30 -19.85 8.36 8.61
N VAL A 31 -20.41 7.51 7.76
CA VAL A 31 -20.56 7.74 6.32
C VAL A 31 -21.41 8.97 6.01
N SER A 32 -22.50 9.21 6.75
CA SER A 32 -23.39 10.35 6.52
C SER A 32 -22.87 11.68 7.09
N GLY A 33 -21.90 11.65 8.01
CA GLY A 33 -21.56 12.84 8.78
C GLY A 33 -22.24 12.98 10.12
N GLY A 34 -23.12 12.05 10.50
CA GLY A 34 -23.76 12.04 11.82
C GLY A 34 -22.78 11.91 12.98
N ALA A 35 -21.62 11.29 12.76
CA ALA A 35 -20.48 11.31 13.67
C ALA A 35 -19.15 11.39 12.90
N THR A 36 -18.06 11.58 13.64
CA THR A 36 -16.69 11.55 13.14
C THR A 36 -15.86 10.62 14.01
N ARG A 37 -14.98 9.83 13.40
CA ARG A 37 -14.01 8.99 14.11
C ARG A 37 -13.07 9.87 14.96
N ARG A 38 -12.36 9.26 15.91
CA ARG A 38 -11.39 10.00 16.73
C ARG A 38 -10.29 10.58 15.86
N LEU A 39 -10.10 11.90 15.94
CA LEU A 39 -9.13 12.65 15.12
C LEU A 39 -7.86 13.02 15.88
N ASP A 40 -7.82 12.86 17.20
CA ASP A 40 -6.62 13.04 18.00
C ASP A 40 -6.00 11.68 18.35
N ASP A 41 -4.68 11.59 18.29
CA ASP A 41 -3.93 10.48 18.85
C ASP A 41 -3.24 10.96 20.15
N PRO A 42 -3.67 10.47 21.33
CA PRO A 42 -3.22 10.97 22.62
C PRO A 42 -1.85 10.41 23.06
N ARG A 43 -1.24 9.51 22.27
CA ARG A 43 0.01 8.86 22.66
C ARG A 43 1.12 9.91 22.85
N PRO A 44 1.93 9.83 23.93
CA PRO A 44 3.00 10.80 24.18
C PRO A 44 4.24 10.47 23.34
N LEU A 45 4.10 10.53 22.01
CA LEU A 45 5.19 10.26 21.06
C LEU A 45 5.85 11.56 20.60
N ALA A 46 7.16 11.49 20.39
CA ALA A 46 7.88 12.56 19.69
C ALA A 46 7.54 12.51 18.19
N ASP A 47 7.79 13.62 17.50
CA ASP A 47 7.70 13.66 16.03
C ASP A 47 8.66 12.62 15.42
N ARG A 48 8.23 11.91 14.38
CA ARG A 48 9.02 10.85 13.72
C ARG A 48 10.36 11.31 13.16
N TYR A 49 10.53 12.61 12.90
CA TYR A 49 11.77 13.20 12.40
C TYR A 49 12.60 13.85 13.51
N SER A 50 12.21 13.66 14.78
CA SER A 50 12.97 14.15 15.92
C SER A 50 14.40 13.62 15.85
N PRO A 51 15.40 14.45 16.21
CA PRO A 51 16.78 14.00 16.34
C PRO A 51 16.89 12.74 17.22
N VAL A 52 17.87 11.90 16.89
CA VAL A 52 18.15 10.66 17.61
C VAL A 52 19.55 10.78 18.23
N PRO A 53 19.71 10.54 19.54
CA PRO A 53 21.02 10.60 20.17
C PRO A 53 21.91 9.45 19.66
N ASP A 54 23.18 9.76 19.42
CA ASP A 54 24.20 8.75 19.15
C ASP A 54 24.70 8.05 20.43
N ALA A 55 25.72 7.20 20.29
CA ALA A 55 26.29 6.43 21.41
C ALA A 55 26.87 7.31 22.53
N ASP A 56 27.23 8.56 22.21
CA ASP A 56 27.77 9.54 23.16
C ASP A 56 26.68 10.49 23.68
N GLY A 57 25.41 10.27 23.31
CA GLY A 57 24.26 11.09 23.70
C GLY A 57 24.13 12.40 22.94
N VAL A 58 24.86 12.56 21.83
CA VAL A 58 24.78 13.76 20.98
C VAL A 58 23.62 13.59 20.01
N GLU A 59 22.70 14.56 20.00
CA GLU A 59 21.55 14.58 19.09
C GLU A 59 22.00 14.65 17.63
N GLN A 60 21.64 13.63 16.84
CA GLN A 60 21.89 13.56 15.40
C GLN A 60 20.59 13.79 14.63
N PRO A 61 20.62 14.50 13.48
CA PRO A 61 19.45 14.60 12.61
C PRO A 61 18.93 13.22 12.21
N PHE A 62 17.61 13.08 12.12
CA PHE A 62 16.99 11.85 11.65
C PHE A 62 17.52 11.48 10.25
N ARG A 63 17.97 10.24 10.09
CA ARG A 63 18.40 9.69 8.79
C ARG A 63 17.38 8.67 8.29
N GLY A 64 16.84 8.94 7.11
CA GLY A 64 15.92 8.04 6.42
C GLY A 64 16.61 6.80 5.83
N PRO A 65 15.82 5.89 5.23
CA PRO A 65 16.35 4.79 4.45
C PRO A 65 17.10 5.29 3.20
N GLU A 66 17.96 4.44 2.64
CA GLU A 66 18.71 4.71 1.40
C GLU A 66 18.41 3.62 0.34
N LEU A 67 18.53 3.97 -0.93
CA LEU A 67 18.56 3.04 -2.06
C LEU A 67 20.01 2.83 -2.48
N ARG A 68 20.40 1.57 -2.68
CA ARG A 68 21.68 1.20 -3.29
C ARG A 68 21.46 0.64 -4.68
N HIS A 69 22.22 1.10 -5.65
CA HIS A 69 22.16 0.58 -7.02
C HIS A 69 22.96 -0.73 -7.12
N ASP A 70 22.29 -1.82 -7.47
CA ASP A 70 22.95 -3.07 -7.82
C ASP A 70 23.46 -3.00 -9.26
N VAL A 71 24.78 -2.88 -9.41
CA VAL A 71 25.45 -2.77 -10.72
C VAL A 71 25.34 -4.02 -11.59
N LEU A 72 25.00 -5.18 -11.02
CA LEU A 72 24.87 -6.43 -11.77
C LEU A 72 23.50 -6.56 -12.44
N THR A 73 22.46 -6.04 -11.80
CA THR A 73 21.06 -6.17 -12.25
C THR A 73 20.48 -4.85 -12.78
N GLY A 74 21.04 -3.71 -12.37
CA GLY A 74 20.48 -2.38 -12.62
C GLY A 74 19.30 -2.03 -11.70
N ASP A 75 19.13 -2.78 -10.60
CA ASP A 75 18.02 -2.60 -9.66
C ASP A 75 18.40 -1.66 -8.52
N TRP A 76 17.39 -0.94 -8.01
CA TRP A 76 17.53 -0.16 -6.77
C TRP A 76 17.05 -0.98 -5.58
N ILE A 77 17.93 -1.16 -4.60
CA ILE A 77 17.69 -2.00 -3.42
C ILE A 77 17.48 -1.10 -2.19
N PRO A 78 16.31 -1.13 -1.53
CA PRO A 78 16.06 -0.34 -0.34
C PRO A 78 16.76 -0.92 0.89
N MET A 79 17.55 -0.06 1.54
CA MET A 79 18.27 -0.31 2.77
C MET A 79 17.63 0.50 3.90
N ALA A 80 16.84 -0.17 4.72
CA ALA A 80 16.08 0.44 5.81
C ALA A 80 16.45 -0.23 7.15
N SER A 81 17.63 0.09 7.68
CA SER A 81 18.20 -0.53 8.89
C SER A 81 17.31 -0.39 10.12
N HIS A 82 16.58 0.73 10.25
CA HIS A 82 15.61 0.96 11.33
C HIS A 82 14.49 -0.09 11.39
N ARG A 83 14.24 -0.82 10.30
CA ARG A 83 13.27 -1.94 10.27
C ARG A 83 13.69 -3.14 11.13
N MET A 84 14.94 -3.21 11.60
CA MET A 84 15.34 -4.21 12.60
C MET A 84 14.56 -4.08 13.91
N ASN A 85 14.09 -2.87 14.24
CA ASN A 85 13.29 -2.58 15.43
C ASN A 85 11.78 -2.77 15.22
N ARG A 86 11.36 -3.34 14.07
CA ARG A 86 9.95 -3.57 13.79
C ARG A 86 9.32 -4.46 14.86
N THR A 87 8.06 -4.19 15.18
CA THR A 87 7.27 -5.07 16.05
C THR A 87 7.23 -6.47 15.44
N PHE A 88 7.90 -7.42 16.09
CA PHE A 88 7.98 -8.81 15.64
C PHE A 88 7.12 -9.68 16.56
N LEU A 89 6.05 -10.26 16.01
CA LEU A 89 5.08 -11.09 16.74
C LEU A 89 4.64 -10.44 18.05
N PRO A 90 3.97 -9.27 18.01
CA PRO A 90 3.42 -8.70 19.23
C PRO A 90 2.45 -9.69 19.87
N PRO A 91 2.38 -9.74 21.21
CA PRO A 91 1.27 -10.34 21.93
C PRO A 91 -0.08 -9.87 21.35
N LYS A 92 -1.13 -10.70 21.42
CA LYS A 92 -2.45 -10.36 20.86
C LYS A 92 -2.99 -9.02 21.38
N ASP A 93 -2.68 -8.69 22.62
CA ASP A 93 -3.04 -7.45 23.32
C ASP A 93 -2.22 -6.23 22.90
N ALA A 94 -1.17 -6.40 22.09
CA ALA A 94 -0.29 -5.37 21.54
C ALA A 94 -0.37 -5.28 20.00
N ASN A 95 -1.50 -5.65 19.40
CA ASN A 95 -1.71 -5.54 17.95
C ASN A 95 -1.73 -4.06 17.52
N PRO A 96 -0.75 -3.57 16.74
CA PRO A 96 -0.69 -2.18 16.30
C PRO A 96 -1.88 -1.75 15.42
N LEU A 97 -2.59 -2.69 14.81
CA LEU A 97 -3.71 -2.42 13.88
C LEU A 97 -5.08 -2.59 14.54
N ALA A 98 -5.11 -2.98 15.81
CA ALA A 98 -6.37 -3.02 16.56
C ALA A 98 -6.87 -1.60 16.85
N PRO A 99 -8.20 -1.38 16.88
CA PRO A 99 -8.77 -0.18 17.45
C PRO A 99 -8.36 0.02 18.91
N ALA A 100 -8.46 1.27 19.38
CA ALA A 100 -8.30 1.57 20.79
C ALA A 100 -9.35 0.83 21.64
N LYS A 101 -8.96 0.40 22.85
CA LYS A 101 -9.90 -0.22 23.79
C LYS A 101 -10.85 0.85 24.36
N PRO A 102 -12.16 0.56 24.51
CA PRO A 102 -13.10 1.52 25.07
C PRO A 102 -12.67 2.07 26.42
N GLY A 103 -12.67 3.40 26.56
CA GLY A 103 -12.28 4.10 27.79
C GLY A 103 -10.77 4.11 28.09
N ALA A 104 -9.92 3.60 27.19
CA ALA A 104 -8.48 3.69 27.36
C ALA A 104 -7.98 5.12 27.12
N ALA A 105 -7.18 5.65 28.06
CA ALA A 105 -6.56 6.97 27.91
C ALA A 105 -5.56 7.02 26.75
N TYR A 106 -4.87 5.89 26.49
CA TYR A 106 -4.02 5.64 25.34
C TYR A 106 -4.08 4.15 24.98
N SER A 107 -3.69 3.78 23.76
CA SER A 107 -3.52 2.38 23.34
C SER A 107 -2.11 2.17 22.82
N ASP A 108 -1.60 0.94 22.90
CA ASP A 108 -0.34 0.57 22.26
C ASP A 108 -0.49 0.48 20.72
N GLY A 109 -1.74 0.45 20.24
CA GLY A 109 -2.12 0.47 18.83
C GLY A 109 -1.84 1.80 18.12
N GLU A 110 -1.85 1.77 16.80
CA GLU A 110 -1.67 2.95 15.93
C GLU A 110 -2.99 3.64 15.61
N ILE A 111 -4.13 2.98 15.80
CA ILE A 111 -5.45 3.52 15.46
C ILE A 111 -6.12 4.04 16.74
N PRO A 112 -6.34 5.36 16.87
CA PRO A 112 -6.84 5.95 18.12
C PRO A 112 -8.36 5.80 18.29
N ALA A 113 -9.10 5.51 17.22
CA ALA A 113 -10.54 5.26 17.28
C ALA A 113 -10.85 3.90 17.91
N GLU A 114 -11.98 3.80 18.62
CA GLU A 114 -12.46 2.55 19.25
C GLU A 114 -13.03 1.55 18.24
N ASP A 115 -13.25 1.99 17.01
CA ASP A 115 -13.73 1.20 15.88
C ASP A 115 -13.43 1.95 14.56
N TYR A 116 -13.38 1.24 13.43
CA TYR A 116 -13.18 1.82 12.10
C TYR A 116 -13.73 0.90 11.00
N ASP A 117 -13.96 1.47 9.81
CA ASP A 117 -14.35 0.67 8.64
C ASP A 117 -13.13 0.22 7.83
N VAL A 118 -12.48 1.16 7.16
CA VAL A 118 -11.15 0.98 6.56
C VAL A 118 -10.29 2.14 7.02
N VAL A 119 -9.02 1.87 7.35
CA VAL A 119 -8.07 2.92 7.74
C VAL A 119 -6.75 2.74 7.01
N VAL A 120 -6.21 3.84 6.50
CA VAL A 120 -4.90 3.91 5.87
C VAL A 120 -4.03 4.84 6.67
N PHE A 121 -2.78 4.46 6.95
CA PHE A 121 -1.83 5.35 7.60
C PHE A 121 -0.40 5.03 7.19
N GLU A 122 0.51 5.99 7.35
CA GLU A 122 1.92 5.78 7.02
C GLU A 122 2.54 4.70 7.92
N ASN A 123 3.27 3.77 7.32
CA ASN A 123 3.93 2.68 8.04
C ASN A 123 4.97 3.24 9.01
N ARG A 124 4.97 2.75 10.25
CA ARG A 124 5.91 3.15 11.31
C ARG A 124 7.37 2.82 10.99
N PHE A 125 7.59 1.77 10.20
CA PHE A 125 8.91 1.26 9.85
C PHE A 125 9.05 1.20 8.31
N PRO A 126 8.96 2.32 7.59
CA PRO A 126 8.78 2.28 6.14
C PRO A 126 10.10 1.99 5.42
N SER A 127 10.03 1.24 4.32
CA SER A 127 11.20 1.01 3.47
C SER A 127 11.57 2.24 2.63
N LEU A 128 10.63 3.17 2.46
CA LEU A 128 10.74 4.39 1.66
C LEU A 128 10.15 5.55 2.48
N MET A 129 10.86 6.66 2.57
CA MET A 129 10.44 7.83 3.34
C MET A 129 11.11 9.09 2.81
N THR A 130 10.31 10.09 2.48
CA THR A 130 10.79 11.45 2.22
C THR A 130 11.04 12.18 3.55
N VAL A 131 12.30 12.45 3.87
CA VAL A 131 12.69 13.21 5.08
C VAL A 131 12.65 14.71 4.78
N PRO A 132 11.90 15.52 5.53
CA PRO A 132 11.82 16.97 5.31
C PRO A 132 13.21 17.64 5.33
N GLY A 133 13.53 18.39 4.29
CA GLY A 133 14.80 19.11 4.17
C GLY A 133 16.00 18.25 3.75
N ALA A 134 15.85 16.93 3.63
CA ALA A 134 16.84 16.10 2.95
C ALA A 134 16.75 16.31 1.43
N GLY A 135 17.90 16.44 0.75
CA GLY A 135 17.94 16.38 -0.71
C GLY A 135 17.69 14.96 -1.22
N ASP A 136 17.58 14.78 -2.53
CA ASP A 136 17.46 13.46 -3.21
C ASP A 136 18.72 13.10 -4.02
N GLU A 137 19.81 13.83 -3.77
CA GLU A 137 21.04 13.71 -4.56
C GLU A 137 21.75 12.36 -4.31
N PRO A 138 22.18 11.67 -5.37
CA PRO A 138 22.97 10.45 -5.23
C PRO A 138 24.39 10.75 -4.74
N TRP A 139 25.00 9.78 -4.07
CA TRP A 139 26.40 9.80 -3.64
C TRP A 139 27.12 8.48 -3.96
N GLN A 140 28.45 8.51 -3.97
CA GLN A 140 29.27 7.30 -4.07
C GLN A 140 29.57 6.76 -2.67
N ALA A 141 29.33 5.47 -2.47
CA ALA A 141 29.56 4.76 -1.23
C ALA A 141 30.98 4.16 -1.22
N ASP A 142 31.56 4.07 -0.02
CA ASP A 142 32.81 3.36 0.27
C ASP A 142 34.04 3.79 -0.57
N GLY A 143 33.99 4.96 -1.21
CA GLY A 143 35.06 5.46 -2.07
C GLY A 143 35.13 4.80 -3.46
N GLU A 144 34.13 3.99 -3.83
CA GLU A 144 34.09 3.25 -5.09
C GLU A 144 33.16 3.93 -6.09
N GLU A 145 33.65 4.23 -7.30
CA GLU A 145 32.88 4.96 -8.34
C GLU A 145 31.64 4.19 -8.86
N ILE A 146 31.64 2.87 -8.71
CA ILE A 146 30.55 2.01 -9.16
C ILE A 146 29.45 1.83 -8.10
N PHE A 147 29.68 2.25 -6.85
CA PHE A 147 28.74 2.05 -5.75
C PHE A 147 27.92 3.30 -5.50
N THR A 148 26.86 3.46 -6.30
CA THR A 148 25.95 4.59 -6.16
C THR A 148 24.83 4.30 -5.17
N ALA A 149 24.62 5.22 -4.24
CA ALA A 149 23.48 5.25 -3.33
C ALA A 149 22.73 6.58 -3.42
N ARG A 150 21.47 6.59 -3.02
CA ARG A 150 20.64 7.80 -2.94
C ARG A 150 19.61 7.68 -1.83
N PRO A 151 18.95 8.77 -1.41
CA PRO A 151 17.87 8.67 -0.42
C PRO A 151 16.73 7.78 -0.94
N ALA A 152 16.13 6.98 -0.06
CA ALA A 152 14.97 6.17 -0.40
C ALA A 152 13.68 6.97 -0.28
N THR A 153 13.56 8.00 -1.11
CA THR A 153 12.37 8.85 -1.23
C THR A 153 11.15 8.04 -1.67
N GLY A 154 9.98 8.48 -1.25
CA GLY A 154 8.72 7.77 -1.44
C GLY A 154 7.95 7.58 -0.14
N ARG A 155 6.99 6.67 -0.15
CA ARG A 155 6.05 6.49 0.96
C ARG A 155 5.57 5.05 1.08
N CYS A 156 5.51 4.53 2.29
CA CYS A 156 4.92 3.23 2.59
C CYS A 156 3.72 3.43 3.52
N GLU A 157 2.58 2.89 3.13
CA GLU A 157 1.34 2.94 3.92
C GLU A 157 0.86 1.53 4.26
N VAL A 158 0.14 1.43 5.36
CA VAL A 158 -0.63 0.26 5.77
C VAL A 158 -2.10 0.58 5.57
N ILE A 159 -2.86 -0.36 5.01
CA ILE A 159 -4.32 -0.29 4.91
C ILE A 159 -4.92 -1.43 5.73
N CYS A 160 -5.76 -1.13 6.71
CA CYS A 160 -6.46 -2.15 7.49
C CYS A 160 -7.90 -2.30 6.98
N PHE A 161 -8.32 -3.55 6.75
CA PHE A 161 -9.57 -3.87 6.06
C PHE A 161 -10.76 -4.03 7.00
N SER A 162 -10.52 -4.32 8.27
CA SER A 162 -11.54 -4.60 9.28
C SER A 162 -10.98 -4.38 10.68
N PRO A 163 -11.79 -3.87 11.63
CA PRO A 163 -11.40 -3.73 13.03
C PRO A 163 -11.29 -5.09 13.75
N ASP A 164 -11.90 -6.15 13.19
CA ASP A 164 -11.83 -7.51 13.73
C ASP A 164 -10.48 -8.16 13.41
N PRO A 165 -9.64 -8.45 14.43
CA PRO A 165 -8.32 -9.05 14.23
C PRO A 165 -8.35 -10.51 13.75
N ASP A 166 -9.48 -11.20 13.86
CA ASP A 166 -9.64 -12.59 13.43
C ASP A 166 -10.27 -12.69 12.03
N ALA A 167 -10.72 -11.56 11.44
CA ALA A 167 -11.25 -11.49 10.09
C ALA A 167 -10.14 -11.51 9.03
N SER A 168 -10.56 -11.60 7.76
CA SER A 168 -9.66 -11.55 6.62
C SER A 168 -10.33 -10.96 5.38
N LEU A 169 -9.56 -10.68 4.32
CA LEU A 169 -10.12 -10.06 3.11
C LEU A 169 -11.30 -10.85 2.52
N LYS A 170 -11.26 -12.19 2.56
CA LYS A 170 -12.39 -13.04 2.09
C LYS A 170 -13.64 -13.00 2.98
N ASP A 171 -13.51 -12.50 4.21
CA ASP A 171 -14.60 -12.45 5.18
C ASP A 171 -15.27 -11.07 5.21
N VAL A 172 -14.73 -10.08 4.48
CA VAL A 172 -15.34 -8.75 4.38
C VAL A 172 -16.57 -8.80 3.47
N SER A 173 -17.58 -7.99 3.79
CA SER A 173 -18.77 -7.87 2.93
C SER A 173 -18.45 -7.19 1.59
N PRO A 174 -19.26 -7.38 0.53
CA PRO A 174 -19.10 -6.65 -0.73
C PRO A 174 -19.05 -5.13 -0.55
N ARG A 175 -19.87 -4.58 0.35
CA ARG A 175 -19.82 -3.15 0.72
C ARG A 175 -18.45 -2.75 1.26
N ARG A 176 -17.88 -3.56 2.16
CA ARG A 176 -16.54 -3.30 2.72
C ARG A 176 -15.45 -3.48 1.67
N MET A 177 -15.56 -4.47 0.80
CA MET A 177 -14.63 -4.66 -0.31
C MET A 177 -14.64 -3.44 -1.25
N ARG A 178 -15.82 -2.89 -1.54
CA ARG A 178 -15.98 -1.67 -2.32
C ARG A 178 -15.27 -0.47 -1.69
N THR A 179 -15.34 -0.34 -0.36
CA THR A 179 -14.61 0.67 0.43
C THR A 179 -13.10 0.49 0.35
N ILE A 180 -12.61 -0.75 0.40
CA ILE A 180 -11.19 -1.08 0.24
C ILE A 180 -10.71 -0.67 -1.16
N VAL A 181 -11.48 -0.95 -2.21
CA VAL A 181 -11.18 -0.52 -3.59
C VAL A 181 -11.15 1.00 -3.71
N GLU A 182 -12.07 1.73 -3.06
CA GLU A 182 -12.00 3.19 -3.00
C GLU A 182 -10.72 3.67 -2.33
N ALA A 183 -10.36 3.09 -1.19
CA ALA A 183 -9.13 3.45 -0.51
C ALA A 183 -7.92 3.20 -1.43
N TRP A 184 -7.85 2.06 -2.13
CA TRP A 184 -6.78 1.81 -3.09
C TRP A 184 -6.74 2.82 -4.24
N ALA A 185 -7.89 3.19 -4.81
CA ALA A 185 -7.96 4.20 -5.87
C ALA A 185 -7.55 5.59 -5.36
N ASP A 186 -8.06 6.04 -4.21
CA ASP A 186 -7.71 7.31 -3.56
C ASP A 186 -6.21 7.39 -3.29
N ARG A 187 -5.64 6.37 -2.62
CA ARG A 187 -4.22 6.34 -2.29
C ARG A 187 -3.35 6.26 -3.54
N THR A 188 -3.76 5.51 -4.56
CA THR A 188 -3.02 5.44 -5.83
C THR A 188 -2.98 6.81 -6.51
N ALA A 189 -4.09 7.55 -6.53
CA ALA A 189 -4.13 8.89 -7.10
C ALA A 189 -3.31 9.91 -6.29
N GLU A 190 -3.46 9.94 -4.96
CA GLU A 190 -2.73 10.91 -4.13
C GLU A 190 -1.23 10.64 -4.08
N LEU A 191 -0.82 9.38 -3.94
CA LEU A 191 0.59 9.01 -3.92
C LEU A 191 1.23 9.16 -5.29
N GLY A 192 0.51 8.85 -6.37
CA GLY A 192 0.99 9.03 -7.74
C GLY A 192 1.12 10.49 -8.17
N ALA A 193 0.49 11.43 -7.45
CA ALA A 193 0.65 12.86 -7.66
C ALA A 193 1.91 13.45 -6.99
N LEU A 194 2.62 12.66 -6.17
CA LEU A 194 3.87 13.10 -5.55
C LEU A 194 4.98 13.17 -6.61
N PRO A 195 5.72 14.30 -6.73
CA PRO A 195 6.70 14.48 -7.80
C PRO A 195 7.82 13.44 -7.84
N GLU A 196 8.20 12.90 -6.68
CA GLU A 196 9.24 11.88 -6.56
C GLU A 196 8.76 10.47 -6.91
N VAL A 197 7.45 10.22 -7.02
CA VAL A 197 6.90 8.86 -7.18
C VAL A 197 6.80 8.49 -8.67
N GLU A 198 7.42 7.38 -9.03
CA GLU A 198 7.33 6.79 -10.38
C GLU A 198 6.35 5.60 -10.45
N GLN A 199 6.08 4.93 -9.32
CA GLN A 199 5.21 3.76 -9.28
C GLN A 199 4.51 3.65 -7.93
N VAL A 200 3.18 3.46 -7.94
CA VAL A 200 2.41 3.02 -6.76
C VAL A 200 2.09 1.53 -6.89
N TYR A 201 2.26 0.78 -5.81
CA TYR A 201 2.01 -0.66 -5.76
C TYR A 201 1.19 -1.00 -4.52
N VAL A 202 -0.03 -1.49 -4.76
CA VAL A 202 -0.95 -2.00 -3.73
C VAL A 202 -0.76 -3.52 -3.64
N PHE A 203 -0.56 -4.04 -2.43
CA PHE A 203 -0.38 -5.48 -2.23
C PHE A 203 -0.83 -5.94 -0.84
N GLU A 204 -1.16 -7.23 -0.72
CA GLU A 204 -1.40 -7.91 0.54
C GLU A 204 -0.41 -9.07 0.67
N ASN A 205 0.22 -9.21 1.83
CA ASN A 205 0.90 -10.44 2.20
C ASN A 205 0.04 -11.14 3.24
N ARG A 206 -0.36 -12.39 2.97
CA ARG A 206 -1.17 -13.18 3.88
C ARG A 206 -0.60 -14.58 4.10
N GLY A 207 -0.56 -14.99 5.37
CA GLY A 207 -0.22 -16.35 5.80
C GLY A 207 1.09 -16.42 6.58
N LYS A 208 1.07 -17.20 7.68
CA LYS A 208 2.26 -17.46 8.52
C LYS A 208 3.43 -18.00 7.70
N GLU A 209 3.11 -18.83 6.70
CA GLU A 209 4.07 -19.53 5.86
C GLU A 209 4.87 -18.61 4.93
N ILE A 210 4.39 -17.39 4.66
CA ILE A 210 5.10 -16.39 3.86
C ILE A 210 5.67 -15.23 4.70
N GLY A 211 5.83 -15.44 6.01
CA GLY A 211 6.50 -14.49 6.90
C GLY A 211 5.61 -13.34 7.40
N VAL A 212 4.27 -13.46 7.30
CA VAL A 212 3.34 -12.49 7.90
C VAL A 212 3.32 -12.68 9.41
N THR A 213 3.85 -11.68 10.12
CA THR A 213 3.97 -11.67 11.60
C THR A 213 2.79 -11.00 12.30
N LEU A 214 1.85 -10.44 11.53
CA LEU A 214 0.72 -9.68 12.05
C LEU A 214 -0.57 -10.20 11.41
N HIS A 215 -1.43 -10.83 12.23
CA HIS A 215 -2.61 -11.55 11.74
C HIS A 215 -3.78 -10.67 11.35
N HIS A 216 -3.82 -9.45 11.87
CA HIS A 216 -4.88 -8.49 11.63
C HIS A 216 -5.02 -8.23 10.11
N PRO A 217 -6.25 -8.14 9.56
CA PRO A 217 -6.46 -8.05 8.13
C PRO A 217 -5.98 -6.71 7.55
N HIS A 218 -4.86 -6.74 6.83
CA HIS A 218 -4.25 -5.54 6.27
C HIS A 218 -3.52 -5.80 4.96
N GLY A 219 -3.43 -4.76 4.14
CA GLY A 219 -2.55 -4.64 3.00
C GLY A 219 -1.52 -3.54 3.19
N GLN A 220 -0.74 -3.28 2.15
CA GLN A 220 0.26 -2.25 2.09
C GLN A 220 0.19 -1.52 0.74
N ILE A 221 0.58 -0.25 0.76
CA ILE A 221 0.63 0.60 -0.43
C ILE A 221 2.00 1.27 -0.45
N TYR A 222 2.81 0.94 -1.45
CA TYR A 222 4.17 1.47 -1.58
C TYR A 222 4.23 2.40 -2.79
N ALA A 223 4.69 3.63 -2.55
CA ALA A 223 4.97 4.62 -3.56
C ALA A 223 6.49 4.74 -3.74
N PHE A 224 6.99 4.20 -4.83
CA PHE A 224 8.41 4.09 -5.15
C PHE A 224 8.88 5.26 -6.00
N SER A 225 10.08 5.77 -5.71
CA SER A 225 10.80 6.75 -6.56
C SER A 225 11.57 6.11 -7.72
N TYR A 226 11.14 4.92 -8.13
CA TYR A 226 11.68 4.17 -9.26
C TYR A 226 10.67 3.12 -9.73
N ILE A 227 10.72 2.78 -11.02
CA ILE A 227 10.01 1.61 -11.55
C ILE A 227 10.67 0.32 -11.02
N THR A 228 9.88 -0.49 -10.33
CA THR A 228 10.28 -1.79 -9.77
C THR A 228 10.71 -2.80 -10.86
N PRO A 229 11.60 -3.77 -10.55
CA PRO A 229 12.22 -4.63 -11.57
C PRO A 229 11.20 -5.41 -12.40
N ARG A 230 10.21 -6.02 -11.74
CA ARG A 230 9.16 -6.79 -12.42
C ARG A 230 8.31 -5.92 -13.36
N THR A 231 7.96 -4.72 -12.92
CA THR A 231 7.18 -3.76 -13.72
C THR A 231 8.00 -3.29 -14.92
N ARG A 232 9.30 -3.04 -14.73
CA ARG A 232 10.22 -2.68 -15.82
C ARG A 232 10.26 -3.76 -16.90
N GLU A 233 10.39 -5.04 -16.52
CA GLU A 233 10.34 -6.16 -17.47
C GLU A 233 9.00 -6.21 -18.24
N MET A 234 7.88 -6.06 -17.53
CA MET A 234 6.55 -6.06 -18.15
C MET A 234 6.40 -4.91 -19.14
N LEU A 235 6.89 -3.72 -18.81
CA LEU A 235 6.87 -2.56 -19.69
C LEU A 235 7.74 -2.77 -20.94
N VAL A 236 8.90 -3.41 -20.82
CA VAL A 236 9.74 -3.78 -21.99
C VAL A 236 8.95 -4.67 -22.94
N GLN A 237 8.31 -5.72 -22.44
CA GLN A 237 7.51 -6.63 -23.26
C GLN A 237 6.29 -5.94 -23.88
N ALA A 238 5.60 -5.09 -23.11
CA ALA A 238 4.44 -4.33 -23.60
C ALA A 238 4.83 -3.35 -24.72
N LYS A 239 5.96 -2.64 -24.58
CA LYS A 239 6.49 -1.73 -25.61
C LYS A 239 6.84 -2.48 -26.89
N ALA A 240 7.62 -3.56 -26.80
CA ALA A 240 8.00 -4.38 -27.95
C ALA A 240 6.78 -4.99 -28.67
N HIS A 241 5.78 -5.42 -27.91
CA HIS A 241 4.53 -5.93 -28.48
C HIS A 241 3.76 -4.84 -29.23
N ARG A 242 3.65 -3.64 -28.64
CA ARG A 242 2.97 -2.50 -29.27
C ARG A 242 3.68 -2.04 -30.54
N GLU A 243 5.01 -1.99 -30.55
CA GLU A 243 5.81 -1.66 -31.73
C GLU A 243 5.57 -2.64 -32.88
N ARG A 244 5.43 -3.94 -32.57
CA ARG A 244 5.23 -5.00 -33.57
C ARG A 244 3.79 -5.08 -34.10
N THR A 245 2.78 -4.77 -33.27
CA THR A 245 1.37 -5.09 -33.58
C THR A 245 0.44 -3.89 -33.60
N GLY A 246 0.85 -2.76 -33.02
CA GLY A 246 -0.01 -1.60 -32.75
C GLY A 246 -1.01 -1.80 -31.60
N ARG A 247 -1.06 -2.98 -30.96
CA ARG A 247 -2.05 -3.35 -29.92
C ARG A 247 -1.46 -3.32 -28.51
N LEU A 248 -2.34 -3.36 -27.52
CA LEU A 248 -1.97 -3.47 -26.11
C LEU A 248 -1.71 -4.94 -25.75
N LEU A 249 -0.56 -5.23 -25.14
CA LEU A 249 -0.19 -6.60 -24.78
C LEU A 249 -1.20 -7.23 -23.79
N GLY A 250 -1.61 -6.49 -22.76
CA GLY A 250 -2.57 -6.98 -21.76
C GLY A 250 -3.92 -7.36 -22.39
N ARG A 251 -4.40 -6.55 -23.34
CA ARG A 251 -5.62 -6.82 -24.11
C ARG A 251 -5.53 -8.11 -24.91
N ASP A 252 -4.44 -8.25 -25.66
CA ASP A 252 -4.22 -9.44 -26.50
C ASP A 252 -4.10 -10.72 -25.66
N VAL A 253 -3.51 -10.64 -24.47
CA VAL A 253 -3.44 -11.75 -23.50
C VAL A 253 -4.84 -12.11 -22.99
N LEU A 254 -5.60 -11.14 -22.51
CA LEU A 254 -6.96 -11.38 -21.99
C LEU A 254 -7.87 -11.97 -23.08
N ASP A 255 -7.87 -11.39 -24.29
CA ASP A 255 -8.67 -11.91 -25.40
C ASP A 255 -8.24 -13.33 -25.80
N ALA A 256 -6.95 -13.69 -25.65
CA ALA A 256 -6.47 -15.05 -25.90
C ALA A 256 -6.93 -16.04 -24.84
N GLU A 257 -6.91 -15.66 -23.56
CA GLU A 257 -7.43 -16.47 -22.46
C GLU A 257 -8.94 -16.71 -22.59
N LEU A 258 -9.70 -15.66 -22.93
CA LEU A 258 -11.15 -15.75 -23.18
C LEU A 258 -11.49 -16.63 -24.38
N ARG A 259 -10.77 -16.50 -25.51
CA ARG A 259 -10.97 -17.38 -26.67
C ARG A 259 -10.66 -18.85 -26.36
N ALA A 260 -9.65 -19.10 -25.52
CA ALA A 260 -9.30 -20.45 -25.12
C ALA A 260 -10.29 -21.05 -24.13
N GLY A 261 -10.79 -20.25 -23.18
CA GLY A 261 -11.79 -20.62 -22.16
C GLY A 261 -11.33 -21.67 -21.14
N THR A 262 -10.22 -22.37 -21.36
CA THR A 262 -9.79 -23.50 -20.52
C THR A 262 -9.18 -23.13 -19.18
N ARG A 263 -8.85 -21.85 -18.96
CA ARG A 263 -8.24 -21.33 -17.73
C ARG A 263 -9.04 -20.21 -17.07
N VAL A 264 -10.21 -19.89 -17.62
CA VAL A 264 -11.13 -18.92 -17.03
C VAL A 264 -11.79 -19.54 -15.80
N ILE A 265 -11.71 -18.84 -14.68
CA ILE A 265 -12.29 -19.26 -13.39
C ILE A 265 -13.64 -18.59 -13.17
N LEU A 266 -13.69 -17.28 -13.40
CA LEU A 266 -14.87 -16.44 -13.17
C LEU A 266 -14.91 -15.33 -14.21
N GLU A 267 -16.13 -15.04 -14.66
CA GLU A 267 -16.43 -13.90 -15.52
C GLU A 267 -17.60 -13.13 -14.92
N THR A 268 -17.46 -11.82 -14.89
CA THR A 268 -18.51 -10.87 -14.53
C THR A 268 -18.71 -9.87 -15.67
N GLU A 269 -19.54 -8.85 -15.46
CA GLU A 269 -19.79 -7.82 -16.47
C GLU A 269 -18.51 -7.05 -16.82
N HIS A 270 -17.68 -6.76 -15.82
CA HIS A 270 -16.48 -5.93 -15.97
C HIS A 270 -15.16 -6.66 -15.72
N TRP A 271 -15.17 -7.84 -15.12
CA TRP A 271 -13.94 -8.55 -14.72
C TRP A 271 -13.86 -9.99 -15.23
N VAL A 272 -12.61 -10.45 -15.36
CA VAL A 272 -12.28 -11.84 -15.67
C VAL A 272 -11.19 -12.29 -14.72
N ALA A 273 -11.44 -13.39 -14.00
CA ALA A 273 -10.43 -14.10 -13.23
C ALA A 273 -10.01 -15.35 -13.99
N TYR A 274 -8.70 -15.52 -14.20
CA TYR A 274 -8.15 -16.65 -14.96
C TYR A 274 -6.80 -17.09 -14.41
N VAL A 275 -6.46 -18.37 -14.61
CA VAL A 275 -5.10 -18.86 -14.42
C VAL A 275 -4.27 -18.44 -15.63
N PRO A 276 -3.19 -17.66 -15.48
CA PRO A 276 -2.38 -17.28 -16.64
C PRO A 276 -1.76 -18.51 -17.30
N PHE A 277 -1.68 -18.53 -18.63
CA PHE A 277 -1.05 -19.61 -19.40
C PHE A 277 0.35 -19.99 -18.87
N ALA A 278 1.12 -19.00 -18.40
CA ALA A 278 2.45 -19.17 -17.83
C ALA A 278 2.48 -18.87 -16.32
N ALA A 279 1.57 -19.49 -15.55
CA ALA A 279 1.54 -19.41 -14.10
C ALA A 279 2.88 -19.84 -13.47
N ARG A 280 3.37 -19.05 -12.51
CA ARG A 280 4.59 -19.28 -11.74
C ARG A 280 4.32 -19.99 -10.42
N TRP A 281 3.10 -19.89 -9.90
CA TRP A 281 2.66 -20.57 -8.69
C TRP A 281 1.61 -21.64 -9.00
N PRO A 282 1.51 -22.71 -8.18
CA PRO A 282 0.51 -23.77 -8.39
C PRO A 282 -0.93 -23.26 -8.41
N VAL A 283 -1.22 -22.18 -7.69
CA VAL A 283 -2.56 -21.55 -7.59
C VAL A 283 -2.42 -20.05 -7.85
N GLU A 284 -1.92 -19.68 -9.03
CA GLU A 284 -1.87 -18.30 -9.49
C GLU A 284 -3.17 -17.92 -10.21
N VAL A 285 -3.74 -16.78 -9.86
CA VAL A 285 -4.92 -16.20 -10.51
C VAL A 285 -4.62 -14.75 -10.87
N HIS A 286 -4.88 -14.38 -12.11
CA HIS A 286 -4.90 -12.98 -12.55
C HIS A 286 -6.36 -12.52 -12.63
N VAL A 287 -6.62 -11.34 -12.12
CA VAL A 287 -7.92 -10.67 -12.20
C VAL A 287 -7.72 -9.43 -13.06
N ALA A 288 -8.41 -9.36 -14.20
CA ALA A 288 -8.23 -8.30 -15.19
C ALA A 288 -9.57 -7.65 -15.54
N PRO A 289 -9.61 -6.32 -15.70
CA PRO A 289 -10.79 -5.63 -16.20
C PRO A 289 -10.96 -5.92 -17.69
N ARG A 290 -12.21 -6.00 -18.16
CA ARG A 290 -12.52 -6.18 -19.59
C ARG A 290 -12.22 -4.92 -20.41
N ARG A 291 -12.33 -3.75 -19.78
CA ARG A 291 -11.94 -2.46 -20.36
C ARG A 291 -10.47 -2.21 -20.07
N ASP A 292 -9.75 -1.73 -21.08
CA ASP A 292 -8.37 -1.31 -20.91
C ASP A 292 -8.33 -0.03 -20.06
N VAL A 293 -7.74 -0.14 -18.86
CA VAL A 293 -7.53 0.98 -17.92
C VAL A 293 -6.05 1.06 -17.53
N PRO A 294 -5.50 2.26 -17.33
CA PRO A 294 -4.10 2.42 -16.94
C PRO A 294 -3.82 2.08 -15.48
N ASP A 295 -4.78 2.27 -14.58
CA ASP A 295 -4.62 2.15 -13.13
C ASP A 295 -5.98 2.02 -12.39
N LEU A 296 -5.94 1.89 -11.06
CA LEU A 296 -7.13 1.79 -10.20
C LEU A 296 -8.01 3.06 -10.21
N PRO A 297 -7.45 4.29 -10.16
CA PRO A 297 -8.24 5.51 -10.29
C PRO A 297 -9.08 5.58 -11.57
N ALA A 298 -8.62 5.02 -12.68
CA ALA A 298 -9.32 5.05 -13.96
C ALA A 298 -10.50 4.06 -14.08
N LEU A 299 -10.75 3.22 -13.08
CA LEU A 299 -11.94 2.36 -13.01
C LEU A 299 -13.20 3.20 -12.78
N THR A 300 -14.30 2.86 -13.46
CA THR A 300 -15.62 3.48 -13.20
C THR A 300 -16.22 2.97 -11.89
N SER A 301 -17.31 3.59 -11.41
CA SER A 301 -17.97 3.10 -10.20
C SER A 301 -18.51 1.69 -10.39
N GLU A 302 -19.12 1.41 -11.54
CA GLU A 302 -19.70 0.10 -11.86
C GLU A 302 -18.62 -0.99 -11.91
N GLU A 303 -17.44 -0.69 -12.45
CA GLU A 303 -16.33 -1.63 -12.46
C GLU A 303 -15.79 -1.89 -11.05
N ARG A 304 -15.78 -0.88 -10.17
CA ARG A 304 -15.38 -1.06 -8.76
C ARG A 304 -16.44 -1.81 -7.95
N ASP A 305 -17.71 -1.60 -8.26
CA ASP A 305 -18.84 -2.36 -7.67
C ASP A 305 -18.77 -3.82 -8.07
N ASP A 306 -18.55 -4.12 -9.35
CA ASP A 306 -18.43 -5.48 -9.86
C ASP A 306 -17.17 -6.21 -9.34
N PHE A 307 -16.04 -5.50 -9.18
CA PHE A 307 -14.84 -6.07 -8.55
C PHE A 307 -15.10 -6.50 -7.10
N ALA A 308 -15.97 -5.77 -6.38
CA ALA A 308 -16.25 -6.00 -4.97
C ALA A 308 -17.29 -7.09 -4.73
N SER A 309 -17.97 -7.57 -5.77
CA SER A 309 -19.12 -8.48 -5.70
C SER A 309 -18.78 -9.95 -5.48
#